data_AF-A0A248KFF4-F1
#
_entry.id   AF-A0A248KFF4-F1
#
_cell.length_a   1.000
_cell.length_b   1.000
_cell.length_c   1.000
_cell.angle_alpha   90.00
_cell.angle_beta   90.00
_cell.angle_gamma   90.00
#
_symmetry.space_group_name_H-M   'P 1'
#
loop_
_entity.id
_entity.type
_entity.pdbx_description
1 polymer ?
#
loop_
_entity_poly.entity_id
_entity_poly.type
_entity_poly.pdbx_seq_one_letter_code
_entity_poly.pdbx_strand_id
1 'polypeptide(L)'
;MNWRHAKPINLLIALVVILALLGGLLAAKLMPSESALPTGPVTGGFQMGFYDLMSQRKEIYNVNLHTVRNVLMANITNPDDNRFVLKGKFTPTQKKQGRIYFNLTPIYYSSEQRGLMIEGLVDQLMYSNYWMEPISLSNQSLVVGQNGSIFLYPMPK
;
A
#
# COMPACT_ATOMS: atom_id res chain seq x y z
N MET A 1 -27.11 -5.43 -61.16
CA MET A 1 -26.07 -5.25 -60.12
C MET A 1 -26.76 -4.88 -58.82
N ASN A 2 -26.92 -5.85 -57.90
CA ASN A 2 -27.85 -5.76 -56.76
C ASN A 2 -27.22 -5.04 -55.55
N TRP A 3 -27.29 -3.71 -55.53
CA TRP A 3 -26.78 -2.83 -54.46
C TRP A 3 -27.52 -2.94 -53.11
N ARG A 4 -28.56 -3.79 -52.99
CA ARG A 4 -29.32 -3.96 -51.74
C ARG A 4 -28.69 -4.95 -50.75
N HIS A 5 -27.83 -5.86 -51.19
CA HIS A 5 -27.16 -6.84 -50.30
C HIS A 5 -25.92 -6.30 -49.57
N ALA A 6 -25.36 -5.16 -50.01
CA ALA A 6 -24.18 -4.55 -49.36
C ALA A 6 -24.53 -3.78 -48.06
N LYS A 7 -25.76 -3.26 -47.93
CA LYS A 7 -26.20 -2.47 -46.77
C LYS A 7 -26.25 -3.25 -45.44
N PRO A 8 -26.84 -4.47 -45.36
CA PRO A 8 -26.87 -5.22 -44.10
C PRO A 8 -25.49 -5.76 -43.71
N ILE A 9 -24.62 -6.05 -44.68
CA ILE A 9 -23.27 -6.56 -44.45
C ILE A 9 -22.37 -5.47 -43.83
N ASN A 10 -22.41 -4.24 -44.36
CA ASN A 10 -21.67 -3.12 -43.78
C ASN A 10 -22.16 -2.78 -42.36
N LEU A 11 -23.45 -2.98 -42.07
CA LEU A 11 -24.02 -2.73 -40.75
C LEU A 11 -23.62 -3.82 -39.74
N LEU A 12 -23.55 -5.08 -40.16
CA LEU A 12 -23.00 -6.18 -39.36
C LEU A 12 -21.51 -5.97 -39.04
N ILE A 13 -20.72 -5.55 -40.03
CA ILE A 13 -19.29 -5.25 -39.83
C ILE A 13 -19.12 -4.10 -38.83
N ALA A 14 -19.90 -3.02 -38.98
CA ALA A 14 -19.86 -1.90 -38.04
C ALA A 14 -20.23 -2.33 -36.60
N LEU A 15 -21.21 -3.22 -36.46
CA LEU A 15 -21.67 -3.71 -35.16
C LEU A 15 -20.61 -4.58 -34.46
N VAL A 16 -19.91 -5.43 -35.22
CA VAL A 16 -18.80 -6.25 -34.71
C VAL A 16 -17.62 -5.37 -34.28
N VAL A 17 -17.30 -4.32 -35.04
CA VAL A 17 -16.23 -3.37 -34.68
C VAL A 17 -16.57 -2.62 -33.39
N ILE A 18 -17.82 -2.19 -33.23
CA ILE A 18 -18.29 -1.51 -32.00
C ILE A 18 -18.24 -2.46 -30.80
N LEU A 19 -18.66 -3.72 -30.96
CA LEU A 19 -18.57 -4.74 -29.90
C LEU A 19 -17.12 -5.05 -29.52
N ALA A 20 -16.20 -5.10 -30.49
CA ALA A 20 -14.78 -5.30 -30.22
C ALA A 20 -14.17 -4.10 -29.47
N LEU A 21 -14.53 -2.87 -29.84
CA LEU A 21 -14.10 -1.65 -29.14
C LEU A 21 -14.65 -1.58 -27.72
N LEU A 22 -15.94 -1.87 -27.52
CA LEU A 22 -16.56 -1.92 -26.19
C LEU A 22 -15.96 -3.04 -25.33
N GLY A 23 -15.71 -4.21 -25.91
CA GLY A 23 -15.05 -5.32 -25.25
C GLY A 23 -13.62 -4.98 -24.81
N GLY A 24 -12.85 -4.31 -25.68
CA GLY A 24 -11.50 -3.82 -25.35
C GLY A 24 -11.49 -2.78 -24.24
N LEU A 25 -12.42 -1.82 -24.26
CA LEU A 25 -12.56 -0.80 -23.22
C LEU A 25 -12.98 -1.39 -21.87
N LEU A 26 -13.87 -2.38 -21.87
CA LEU A 26 -14.25 -3.10 -20.65
C LEU A 26 -13.08 -3.93 -20.11
N ALA A 27 -12.35 -4.65 -20.98
CA ALA A 27 -11.19 -5.43 -20.57
C ALA A 27 -10.09 -4.55 -19.97
N ALA A 28 -9.83 -3.37 -20.54
CA ALA A 28 -8.86 -2.41 -20.00
C ALA A 28 -9.27 -1.86 -18.62
N LYS A 29 -10.57 -1.69 -18.35
CA LYS A 29 -11.07 -1.28 -17.03
C LYS A 29 -11.08 -2.41 -16.01
N LEU A 30 -11.17 -3.66 -16.47
CA LEU A 30 -11.22 -4.85 -15.62
C LEU A 30 -9.84 -5.46 -15.37
N MET A 31 -8.81 -5.06 -16.12
CA MET A 31 -7.44 -5.45 -15.83
C MET A 31 -7.02 -4.83 -14.49
N PRO A 32 -6.81 -5.64 -13.44
CA PRO A 32 -6.31 -5.12 -12.19
C PRO A 32 -4.92 -4.54 -12.43
N SER A 33 -4.70 -3.29 -12.03
CA SER A 33 -3.34 -2.78 -11.88
C SER A 33 -2.61 -3.71 -10.93
N GLU A 34 -1.56 -4.38 -11.42
CA GLU A 34 -0.70 -5.21 -10.57
C GLU A 34 0.12 -4.28 -9.67
N SER A 35 -0.49 -3.90 -8.55
CA SER A 35 0.20 -3.20 -7.48
C SER A 35 1.07 -4.23 -6.75
N ALA A 36 2.27 -4.45 -7.27
CA ALA A 36 3.28 -5.26 -6.62
C ALA A 36 4.20 -4.33 -5.82
N LEU A 37 4.36 -4.61 -4.52
CA LEU A 37 5.53 -4.10 -3.82
C LEU A 37 6.78 -4.65 -4.51
N PRO A 38 7.87 -3.86 -4.62
CA PRO A 38 9.12 -4.33 -5.18
C PRO A 38 9.53 -5.67 -4.57
N THR A 39 9.72 -6.67 -5.43
CA THR A 39 10.19 -8.00 -5.04
C THR A 39 11.69 -7.93 -4.81
N GLY A 40 12.10 -7.82 -3.54
CA GLY A 40 13.52 -7.82 -3.17
C GLY A 40 13.72 -7.57 -1.67
N PRO A 41 14.94 -7.82 -1.15
CA PRO A 41 15.26 -7.48 0.23
C PRO A 41 15.23 -5.96 0.40
N VAL A 42 14.26 -5.48 1.16
CA VAL A 42 14.07 -4.06 1.43
C VAL A 42 14.81 -3.72 2.70
N THR A 43 15.64 -2.67 2.66
CA THR A 43 16.29 -2.08 3.83
C THR A 43 16.22 -0.57 3.71
N GLY A 44 15.61 0.09 4.69
CA GLY A 44 15.55 1.55 4.75
C GLY A 44 14.85 2.05 5.98
N GLY A 45 15.14 3.30 6.34
CA GLY A 45 14.53 3.98 7.47
C GLY A 45 13.86 5.26 7.02
N PHE A 46 12.78 5.63 7.70
CA PHE A 46 12.10 6.90 7.54
C PHE A 46 11.64 7.42 8.90
N GLN A 47 11.30 8.70 8.98
CA GLN A 47 10.67 9.28 10.16
C GLN A 47 9.17 9.42 9.94
N MET A 48 8.41 9.05 10.96
CA MET A 48 6.96 9.19 11.01
C MET A 48 6.62 10.16 12.12
N GLY A 49 5.74 11.13 11.83
CA GLY A 49 5.30 12.12 12.81
C GLY A 49 3.79 12.11 12.97
N PHE A 50 3.35 12.39 14.20
CA PHE A 50 1.96 12.69 14.53
C PHE A 50 1.89 14.12 15.04
N TYR A 51 0.86 14.84 14.63
CA TYR A 51 0.64 16.22 15.04
C TYR A 51 -0.82 16.43 15.40
N ASP A 52 -1.07 16.85 16.64
CA ASP A 52 -2.40 17.26 17.07
C ASP A 52 -2.55 18.78 16.93
N LEU A 53 -3.49 19.18 16.08
CA LEU A 53 -3.81 20.58 15.82
C LEU A 53 -4.36 21.30 17.07
N MET A 54 -5.09 20.59 17.93
CA MET A 54 -5.77 21.20 19.08
C MET A 54 -4.81 21.46 20.24
N SER A 55 -3.99 20.47 20.60
CA SER A 55 -3.00 20.61 21.68
C SER A 55 -1.64 21.14 21.21
N GLN A 56 -1.44 21.34 19.91
CA GLN A 56 -0.14 21.69 19.30
C GLN A 56 0.99 20.72 19.68
N ARG A 57 0.62 19.48 20.02
CA ARG A 57 1.57 18.43 20.39
C ARG A 57 2.05 17.73 19.13
N LYS A 58 3.36 17.53 19.05
CA LYS A 58 4.00 16.71 18.02
C LYS A 58 4.67 15.50 18.63
N GLU A 59 4.63 14.38 17.94
CA GLU A 59 5.41 13.18 18.24
C GLU A 59 6.14 12.76 16.96
N ILE A 60 7.41 12.36 17.09
CA ILE A 60 8.23 11.90 15.97
C ILE A 60 8.78 10.53 16.34
N TYR A 61 8.83 9.63 15.36
CA TYR A 61 9.30 8.27 15.54
C TYR A 61 10.20 7.86 14.38
N ASN A 62 11.30 7.19 14.68
CA ASN A 62 12.15 6.54 13.70
C ASN A 62 11.55 5.18 13.35
N VAL A 63 11.27 4.95 12.07
CA VAL A 63 10.84 3.66 11.54
C VAL A 63 11.97 3.06 10.73
N ASN A 64 12.40 1.86 11.08
CA ASN A 64 13.41 1.10 10.35
C ASN A 64 12.79 -0.18 9.80
N LEU A 65 12.85 -0.34 8.49
CA LEU A 65 12.39 -1.51 7.76
C LEU A 65 13.58 -2.31 7.25
N HIS A 66 13.55 -3.62 7.45
CA HIS A 66 14.55 -4.53 6.91
C HIS A 66 13.92 -5.90 6.62
N THR A 67 14.38 -6.55 5.55
CA THR A 67 13.90 -7.88 5.17
C THR A 67 14.86 -8.94 5.66
N VAL A 68 14.37 -9.89 6.46
CA VAL A 68 15.15 -11.03 6.96
C VAL A 68 14.46 -12.30 6.50
N ARG A 69 15.12 -13.14 5.68
CA ARG A 69 14.56 -14.40 5.16
C ARG A 69 13.16 -14.21 4.53
N ASN A 70 13.02 -13.21 3.65
CA ASN A 70 11.77 -12.82 2.98
C ASN A 70 10.64 -12.33 3.90
N VAL A 71 10.96 -12.02 5.15
CA VAL A 71 10.02 -11.46 6.13
C VAL A 71 10.36 -9.99 6.36
N LEU A 72 9.37 -9.11 6.19
CA LEU A 72 9.54 -7.68 6.48
C LEU A 72 9.50 -7.45 7.99
N MET A 73 10.60 -6.99 8.53
CA MET A 73 10.73 -6.59 9.94
C MET A 73 10.69 -5.08 10.04
N ALA A 74 9.94 -4.59 11.02
CA ALA A 74 9.87 -3.18 11.35
C ALA A 74 10.31 -2.95 12.80
N ASN A 75 11.04 -1.86 13.00
CA ASN A 75 11.39 -1.35 14.32
C ASN A 75 11.00 0.14 14.38
N ILE A 76 10.12 0.49 15.29
CA ILE A 76 9.67 1.86 15.53
C ILE A 76 10.16 2.28 16.92
N THR A 77 10.87 3.39 16.99
CA THR A 77 11.44 3.93 18.23
C THR A 77 11.25 5.44 18.28
N ASN A 78 11.05 6.00 19.46
CA ASN A 78 11.09 7.45 19.61
C ASN A 78 12.56 7.92 19.63
N PRO A 79 12.96 8.93 18.82
CA PRO A 79 14.32 9.45 18.76
C PRO A 79 14.76 10.13 20.07
N ASP A 80 13.81 10.70 20.81
CA ASP A 80 14.03 11.49 22.01
C ASP A 80 13.77 10.69 23.31
N ASP A 81 13.11 9.54 23.21
CA ASP A 81 12.75 8.68 24.34
C ASP A 81 12.89 7.19 24.02
N ASN A 82 13.76 6.49 24.76
CA ASN A 82 14.05 5.08 24.53
C ASN A 82 12.98 4.13 25.09
N ARG A 83 11.98 4.65 25.80
CA ARG A 83 10.94 3.84 26.46
C ARG A 83 9.87 3.34 25.50
N PHE A 84 9.65 4.03 24.39
CA PHE A 84 8.77 3.58 23.32
C PHE A 84 9.55 2.76 22.30
N VAL A 85 9.20 1.48 22.17
CA VAL A 85 9.75 0.59 21.15
C VAL A 85 8.67 -0.37 20.68
N LEU A 86 8.46 -0.42 19.35
CA LEU A 86 7.68 -1.45 18.70
C LEU A 86 8.55 -2.18 17.68
N LYS A 87 8.77 -3.47 17.91
CA LYS A 87 9.38 -4.38 16.94
C LYS A 87 8.35 -5.40 16.52
N GLY A 88 8.22 -5.60 15.22
CA GLY A 88 7.29 -6.59 14.72
C GLY A 88 7.61 -7.07 13.32
N LYS A 89 6.99 -8.20 13.01
CA LYS A 89 7.03 -8.85 11.71
C LYS A 89 5.77 -8.49 10.94
N PHE A 90 5.93 -7.94 9.76
CA PHE A 90 4.85 -7.77 8.78
C PHE A 90 4.78 -8.99 7.87
N THR A 91 3.68 -9.73 7.96
CA THR A 91 3.42 -10.89 7.10
C THR A 91 2.32 -10.53 6.10
N PRO A 92 2.58 -10.56 4.78
CA PRO A 92 1.54 -10.33 3.78
C PRO A 92 0.50 -11.47 3.85
N THR A 93 -0.78 -11.12 3.89
CA THR A 93 -1.87 -12.10 4.02
C THR A 93 -2.63 -12.29 2.71
N GLN A 94 -3.05 -11.19 2.08
CA GLN A 94 -3.83 -11.20 0.85
C GLN A 94 -3.52 -10.00 -0.03
N LYS A 95 -3.71 -10.15 -1.35
CA LYS A 95 -3.68 -9.07 -2.32
C LYS A 95 -5.07 -8.91 -2.95
N LYS A 96 -5.67 -7.73 -2.89
CA LYS A 96 -7.01 -7.46 -3.44
C LYS A 96 -7.10 -6.01 -3.91
N GLN A 97 -7.56 -5.80 -5.14
CA GLN A 97 -7.81 -4.46 -5.70
C GLN A 97 -6.60 -3.51 -5.57
N GLY A 98 -5.40 -3.98 -5.91
CA GLY A 98 -4.17 -3.19 -5.81
C GLY A 98 -3.65 -2.97 -4.37
N ARG A 99 -4.36 -3.48 -3.35
CA ARG A 99 -3.95 -3.39 -1.95
C ARG A 99 -3.32 -4.69 -1.49
N ILE A 100 -2.28 -4.57 -0.69
CA ILE A 100 -1.61 -5.67 -0.02
C ILE A 100 -1.92 -5.56 1.45
N TYR A 101 -2.53 -6.59 2.01
CA TYR A 101 -2.88 -6.67 3.42
C TYR A 101 -1.77 -7.35 4.18
N PHE A 102 -1.52 -6.86 5.39
CA PHE A 102 -0.49 -7.33 6.28
C PHE A 102 -1.08 -7.61 7.65
N ASN A 103 -0.53 -8.62 8.30
CA ASN A 103 -0.69 -8.82 9.73
C ASN A 103 0.62 -8.52 10.43
N LEU A 104 0.57 -7.73 11.51
CA LEU A 104 1.71 -7.50 12.37
C LEU A 104 1.76 -8.58 13.46
N THR A 105 2.85 -9.34 13.51
CA THR A 105 3.18 -10.14 14.69
C THR A 105 4.17 -9.35 15.55
N PRO A 106 3.77 -8.84 16.73
CA PRO A 106 4.69 -8.12 17.60
C PRO A 106 5.77 -9.09 18.13
N ILE A 107 7.02 -8.65 18.06
CA ILE A 107 8.18 -9.33 18.65
C ILE A 107 8.51 -8.67 20.00
N TYR A 108 8.37 -7.35 20.07
CA TYR A 108 8.58 -6.57 21.28
C TYR A 108 7.72 -5.32 21.22
N TYR A 109 7.06 -4.98 22.32
CA TYR A 109 6.33 -3.74 22.48
C TYR A 109 6.53 -3.20 23.90
N SER A 110 6.91 -1.94 24.00
CA SER A 110 7.09 -1.22 25.27
C SER A 110 6.59 0.20 25.10
N SER A 111 5.74 0.64 26.03
CA SER A 111 5.30 2.03 26.16
C SER A 111 5.05 2.34 27.63
N GLU A 112 5.92 3.14 28.25
CA GLU A 112 5.70 3.63 29.63
C GLU A 112 4.79 4.86 29.68
N GLN A 113 4.80 5.67 28.61
CA GLN A 113 3.93 6.83 28.48
C GLN A 113 2.56 6.39 27.94
N ARG A 114 1.50 6.92 28.54
CA ARG A 114 0.12 6.74 28.09
C ARG A 114 -0.35 7.95 27.31
N GLY A 115 -1.26 7.75 26.37
CA GLY A 115 -1.84 8.83 25.58
C GLY A 115 -0.85 9.37 24.55
N LEU A 116 0.02 8.51 24.03
CA LEU A 116 0.78 8.82 22.83
C LEU A 116 -0.12 8.70 21.61
N MET A 117 -0.01 9.62 20.66
CA MET A 117 -0.78 9.58 19.42
C MET A 117 -0.47 8.31 18.59
N ILE A 118 0.76 7.78 18.70
CA ILE A 118 1.13 6.52 18.02
C ILE A 118 0.33 5.31 18.51
N GLU A 119 -0.26 5.33 19.71
CA GLU A 119 -1.04 4.21 20.25
C GLU A 119 -2.16 3.79 19.30
N GLY A 120 -2.84 4.75 18.66
CA GLY A 120 -3.89 4.44 17.68
C GLY A 120 -3.37 3.68 16.46
N LEU A 121 -2.16 4.00 16.00
CA LEU A 121 -1.51 3.23 14.93
C LEU A 121 -1.10 1.85 15.44
N VAL A 122 -0.55 1.75 16.64
CA VAL A 122 -0.13 0.48 17.24
C VAL A 122 -1.32 -0.47 17.36
N ASP A 123 -2.45 0.01 17.89
CA ASP A 123 -3.68 -0.75 18.02
C ASP A 123 -4.20 -1.21 16.65
N GLN A 124 -4.20 -0.32 15.66
CA GLN A 124 -4.59 -0.67 14.30
C GLN A 124 -3.69 -1.75 13.70
N LEU A 125 -2.37 -1.69 13.94
CA LEU A 125 -1.44 -2.70 13.44
C LEU A 125 -1.58 -4.04 14.16
N MET A 126 -1.84 -4.04 15.47
CA MET A 126 -1.93 -5.25 16.28
C MET A 126 -3.24 -6.02 16.08
N TYR A 127 -4.36 -5.31 15.89
CA TYR A 127 -5.69 -5.90 15.94
C TYR A 127 -6.43 -5.88 14.60
N SER A 128 -5.83 -5.33 13.54
CA SER A 128 -6.46 -5.27 12.21
C SER A 128 -5.53 -5.74 11.10
N ASN A 129 -6.15 -6.22 10.01
CA ASN A 129 -5.43 -6.48 8.77
C ASN A 129 -5.12 -5.13 8.10
N TYR A 130 -3.94 -4.60 8.39
CA TYR A 130 -3.47 -3.33 7.85
C TYR A 130 -3.18 -3.47 6.35
N TRP A 131 -3.86 -2.67 5.52
CA TRP A 131 -3.57 -2.65 4.09
C TRP A 131 -2.67 -1.49 3.69
N MET A 132 -1.86 -1.76 2.67
CA MET A 132 -1.01 -0.80 2.01
C MET A 132 -1.20 -0.89 0.50
N GLU A 133 -1.20 0.26 -0.17
CA GLU A 133 -1.35 0.38 -1.61
C GLU A 133 -0.05 0.97 -2.18
N PRO A 134 0.75 0.17 -2.92
CA PRO A 134 1.92 0.70 -3.59
C PRO A 134 1.48 1.47 -4.84
N ILE A 135 2.01 2.69 -4.98
CA ILE A 135 1.81 3.59 -6.10
C ILE A 135 3.17 3.83 -6.75
N SER A 136 3.29 3.53 -8.04
CA SER A 136 4.48 3.85 -8.82
C SER A 136 4.35 5.23 -9.44
N LEU A 137 5.23 6.17 -9.07
CA LEU A 137 5.28 7.51 -9.62
C LEU A 137 6.70 7.79 -10.12
N SER A 138 6.88 7.96 -11.43
CA SER A 138 8.14 8.45 -12.03
C SER A 138 9.42 7.81 -11.44
N ASN A 139 9.48 6.47 -11.43
CA ASN A 139 10.58 5.67 -10.89
C ASN A 139 10.72 5.60 -9.35
N GLN A 140 9.75 6.13 -8.60
CA GLN A 140 9.66 6.00 -7.15
C GLN A 140 8.46 5.13 -6.76
N SER A 141 8.65 4.29 -5.74
CA SER A 141 7.56 3.53 -5.13
C SER A 141 7.07 4.28 -3.90
N LEU A 142 5.89 4.86 -3.99
CA LEU A 142 5.14 5.39 -2.86
C LEU A 142 4.28 4.29 -2.27
N VAL A 143 4.06 4.33 -0.97
CA VAL A 143 3.13 3.44 -0.31
C VAL A 143 2.14 4.28 0.48
N VAL A 144 0.86 4.02 0.22
CA VAL A 144 -0.26 4.61 0.95
C VAL A 144 -0.79 3.58 1.92
N GLY A 145 -0.84 3.94 3.20
CA GLY A 145 -1.38 3.12 4.27
C GLY A 145 -2.86 3.40 4.53
N GLN A 146 -3.53 2.44 5.16
CA GLN A 146 -4.95 2.55 5.52
C GLN A 146 -5.31 3.78 6.35
N ASN A 147 -4.40 4.25 7.19
CA ASN A 147 -4.58 5.43 8.03
C ASN A 147 -4.26 6.76 7.29
N GLY A 148 -4.09 6.72 5.96
CA GLY A 148 -3.68 7.88 5.17
C GLY A 148 -2.19 8.18 5.24
N SER A 149 -1.37 7.34 5.89
CA SER A 149 0.10 7.51 5.88
C SER A 149 0.63 7.37 4.46
N ILE A 150 1.51 8.27 4.04
CA ILE A 150 2.21 8.19 2.76
C ILE A 150 3.70 8.14 3.07
N PHE A 151 4.39 7.11 2.59
CA PHE A 151 5.84 7.03 2.73
C PHE A 151 6.49 6.51 1.45
N LEU A 152 7.73 6.95 1.23
CA LEU A 152 8.59 6.43 0.19
C LEU A 152 9.02 5.03 0.60
N TYR A 153 8.66 4.03 -0.20
CA TYR A 153 9.10 2.67 0.04
C TYR A 153 10.59 2.58 -0.27
N PRO A 154 11.43 2.07 0.65
CA PRO A 154 12.83 1.88 0.34
C PRO A 154 12.95 0.89 -0.80
N MET A 155 13.57 1.32 -1.89
CA MET A 155 13.78 0.47 -3.05
C MET A 155 14.75 -0.66 -2.67
N PRO A 156 14.57 -1.88 -3.22
CA PRO A 156 15.59 -2.92 -3.11
C PRO A 156 16.94 -2.36 -3.57
N LYS A 157 18.00 -2.58 -2.81
CA LYS A 157 19.37 -2.27 -3.26
C LYS A 157 19.83 -3.29 -4.29
#